data_AF-A0A2N6PW08-F1
#
_entry.id   AF-A0A2N6PW08-F1
#
_cell.length_a   1.000
_cell.length_b   1.000
_cell.length_c   1.000
_cell.angle_alpha   90.00
_cell.angle_beta   90.00
_cell.angle_gamma   90.00
#
_symmetry.space_group_name_H-M   'P 1'
#
loop_
_entity.id
_entity.type
_entity.pdbx_description
1 polymer ?
#
loop_
_entity_poly.entity_id
_entity_poly.type
_entity_poly.pdbx_seq_one_letter_code
_entity_poly.pdbx_strand_id
1 'polypeptide(L)'
;MAQICIDATRSAFAEGAQFDTANVRIERRTVEPEWLVLVPAQTSGLSGEAQCTIGGTPTSPDIGLSSASIERLPEEQIQKLINGQNEGGDR
;
A
#
# COMPACT_ATOMS: atom_id res chain seq x y z
N MET A 1 1.97 1.31 -10.71
CA MET A 1 1.49 0.76 -9.43
C MET A 1 2.01 1.54 -8.24
N ALA A 2 3.34 1.64 -8.03
CA ALA A 2 3.90 2.45 -6.94
C ALA A 2 3.34 3.88 -6.87
N GLN A 3 3.37 4.63 -7.99
CA GLN A 3 2.84 5.99 -8.04
C GLN A 3 1.36 6.08 -7.70
N ILE A 4 0.54 5.13 -8.18
CA ILE A 4 -0.90 5.06 -7.88
C ILE A 4 -1.10 4.91 -6.37
N CYS A 5 -0.32 4.04 -5.72
CA CYS A 5 -0.41 3.86 -4.27
C CYS A 5 0.06 5.10 -3.50
N ILE A 6 1.15 5.73 -3.94
CA ILE A 6 1.63 6.99 -3.37
C ILE A 6 0.55 8.06 -3.47
N ASP A 7 -0.04 8.26 -4.64
CA ASP A 7 -1.07 9.30 -4.85
C ASP A 7 -2.31 9.04 -3.98
N ALA A 8 -2.71 7.78 -3.82
CA ALA A 8 -3.85 7.38 -2.99
C ALA A 8 -3.61 7.58 -1.48
N THR A 9 -2.36 7.48 -1.02
CA THR A 9 -2.01 7.51 0.40
C THR A 9 -1.31 8.79 0.84
N ARG A 10 -0.88 9.65 -0.09
CA ARG A 10 -0.10 10.86 0.19
C ARG A 10 -0.74 11.77 1.23
N SER A 11 -2.06 11.91 1.22
CA SER A 11 -2.81 12.74 2.17
C SER A 11 -2.76 12.23 3.62
N ALA A 12 -2.42 10.96 3.83
CA ALA A 12 -2.26 10.37 5.15
C ALA A 12 -0.84 10.54 5.74
N PHE A 13 0.12 11.05 4.95
CA PHE A 13 1.47 11.37 5.42
C PHE A 13 1.61 12.87 5.74
N ALA A 14 2.60 13.22 6.57
CA ALA A 14 2.93 14.62 6.81
C ALA A 14 3.50 15.28 5.54
N GLU A 15 3.41 16.61 5.48
CA GLU A 15 3.98 17.37 4.38
C GLU A 15 5.49 17.11 4.26
N GLY A 16 5.95 16.89 3.02
CA GLY A 16 7.36 16.58 2.73
C GLY A 16 7.75 15.11 2.89
N ALA A 17 6.79 14.19 3.08
CA ALA A 17 7.07 12.76 3.09
C ALA A 17 7.77 12.30 1.81
N GLN A 18 8.82 11.49 1.98
CA GLN A 18 9.63 10.94 0.91
C GLN A 18 9.27 9.48 0.70
N PHE A 19 8.97 9.09 -0.54
CA PHE A 19 8.61 7.72 -0.89
C PHE A 19 9.77 7.04 -1.62
N ASP A 20 10.14 5.86 -1.18
CA ASP A 20 11.19 5.06 -1.80
C ASP A 20 10.58 4.14 -2.87
N THR A 21 10.53 4.65 -4.09
CA THR A 21 10.03 3.90 -5.25
C THR A 21 11.00 2.83 -5.75
N ALA A 22 12.27 2.84 -5.32
CA ALA A 22 13.27 1.85 -5.71
C ALA A 22 13.13 0.56 -4.91
N ASN A 23 12.65 0.64 -3.67
CA ASN A 23 12.42 -0.50 -2.78
C ASN A 23 10.93 -0.86 -2.63
N VAL A 24 10.12 -0.58 -3.65
CA VAL A 24 8.72 -0.99 -3.68
C VAL A 24 8.60 -2.51 -3.70
N ARG A 25 7.67 -3.05 -2.90
CA ARG A 25 7.28 -4.46 -2.96
C ARG A 25 5.90 -4.58 -3.59
N ILE A 26 5.78 -5.42 -4.60
CA ILE A 26 4.52 -5.69 -5.31
C ILE A 26 4.29 -7.19 -5.26
N GLU A 27 3.18 -7.61 -4.68
CA GLU A 27 2.82 -9.01 -4.50
C GLU A 27 1.48 -9.30 -5.17
N ARG A 28 1.35 -10.48 -5.77
CA ARG A 28 0.07 -10.92 -6.31
C ARG A 28 -0.78 -11.52 -5.19
N ARG A 29 -2.04 -11.13 -5.12
CA ARG A 29 -3.02 -11.56 -4.13
C ARG A 29 -3.85 -12.73 -4.65
N THR A 30 -4.47 -13.46 -3.74
CA THR A 30 -5.41 -14.55 -4.06
C THR A 30 -6.86 -14.07 -4.19
N VAL A 31 -7.10 -12.80 -3.92
CA VAL A 31 -8.41 -12.13 -3.98
C VAL A 31 -8.27 -10.83 -4.78
N GLU A 32 -9.40 -10.23 -5.14
CA GLU A 32 -9.43 -8.89 -5.74
C GLU A 32 -9.42 -7.79 -4.66
N PRO A 33 -8.80 -6.62 -4.91
CA PRO A 33 -7.97 -6.30 -6.08
C PRO A 33 -6.66 -7.13 -6.12
N GLU A 34 -6.20 -7.54 -7.31
CA GLU A 34 -5.22 -8.64 -7.44
C GLU A 34 -3.77 -8.30 -7.01
N TRP A 35 -3.43 -7.02 -6.80
CA TRP A 35 -2.07 -6.61 -6.43
C TRP A 35 -2.05 -5.99 -5.04
N LEU A 36 -1.09 -6.38 -4.21
CA LEU A 36 -0.69 -5.67 -3.00
C LEU A 36 0.56 -4.85 -3.33
N VAL A 37 0.54 -3.56 -3.02
CA VAL A 37 1.64 -2.62 -3.26
C VAL A 37 2.05 -2.02 -1.93
N LEU A 38 3.33 -2.18 -1.58
CA LEU A 38 3.94 -1.66 -0.36
C LEU A 38 5.08 -0.73 -0.76
N VAL A 39 4.93 0.56 -0.47
CA VAL A 39 5.93 1.58 -0.81
C VAL A 39 6.53 2.12 0.50
N PRO A 40 7.80 1.85 0.80
CA PRO A 40 8.45 2.44 1.96
C PRO A 40 8.43 3.97 1.89
N ALA A 41 8.25 4.62 3.03
CA ALA A 41 8.20 6.08 3.12
C ALA A 41 8.99 6.59 4.33
N GLN A 42 9.41 7.85 4.28
CA GLN A 42 9.97 8.59 5.42
C GLN A 42 9.12 9.84 5.65
N THR A 43 8.60 10.01 6.85
CA THR A 43 7.75 11.14 7.23
C THR A 43 8.17 11.66 8.59
N SER A 44 8.49 12.95 8.70
CA SER A 44 8.91 13.57 9.97
C SER A 44 10.06 12.82 10.70
N GLY A 45 10.98 12.19 9.95
CA GLY A 45 12.07 11.40 10.51
C GLY A 45 11.70 9.97 10.96
N LEU A 46 10.46 9.53 10.72
CA LEU A 46 9.97 8.18 10.99
C LEU A 46 9.85 7.37 9.69
N SER A 47 10.19 6.09 9.77
CA SER A 47 10.06 5.15 8.66
C SER A 47 8.65 4.59 8.57
N GLY A 48 7.88 5.01 7.57
CA GLY A 48 6.55 4.51 7.29
C GLY A 48 6.46 3.60 6.06
N GLU A 49 5.23 3.25 5.71
CA GLU A 49 4.91 2.43 4.54
C GLU A 49 3.52 2.79 4.03
N ALA A 50 3.42 3.10 2.74
CA ALA A 50 2.15 3.19 2.03
C ALA A 50 1.74 1.79 1.56
N GLN A 51 0.49 1.44 1.80
CA GLN A 51 -0.05 0.10 1.58
C GLN A 51 -1.31 0.22 0.75
N CYS A 52 -1.34 -0.40 -0.43
CA CYS A 52 -2.52 -0.36 -1.29
C CYS A 52 -2.82 -1.71 -1.91
N THR A 53 -4.11 -2.00 -2.12
CA THR A 53 -4.52 -3.08 -3.02
C THR A 53 -5.03 -2.49 -4.33
N ILE A 54 -4.48 -2.95 -5.46
CA ILE A 54 -4.73 -2.37 -6.79
C ILE A 54 -5.16 -3.48 -7.76
N GLY A 55 -6.21 -3.21 -8.53
CA GLY A 55 -6.72 -4.03 -9.61
C GLY A 55 -7.05 -3.18 -10.83
N GLY A 56 -7.93 -3.68 -11.69
CA GLY A 56 -8.35 -2.98 -12.90
C GLY A 56 -7.25 -2.89 -13.95
N THR A 57 -7.19 -1.76 -14.67
CA THR A 57 -6.23 -1.56 -15.77
C THR A 57 -5.27 -0.41 -15.45
N PRO A 58 -4.09 -0.32 -16.09
CA PRO A 58 -3.19 0.81 -15.88
C PRO A 58 -3.82 2.19 -16.17
N THR A 59 -4.80 2.27 -17.07
CA THR A 59 -5.53 3.50 -17.42
C THR A 59 -6.77 3.75 -16.58
N SER A 60 -7.22 2.76 -15.82
CA SER A 60 -8.37 2.83 -14.91
C SER A 60 -8.12 1.88 -13.74
N PRO A 61 -7.22 2.25 -12.81
CA PRO A 61 -6.88 1.40 -11.68
C PRO A 61 -8.04 1.35 -10.69
N ASP A 62 -8.29 0.18 -10.14
CA ASP A 62 -9.24 -0.02 -9.05
C ASP A 62 -8.47 -0.13 -7.73
N ILE A 63 -8.75 0.75 -6.77
CA ILE A 63 -8.04 0.81 -5.49
C ILE A 63 -8.99 0.33 -4.41
N GLY A 64 -8.64 -0.76 -3.74
CA GLY A 64 -9.41 -1.31 -2.63
C GLY A 64 -8.95 -0.72 -1.29
N LEU A 65 -7.92 -1.32 -0.71
CA LEU A 65 -7.22 -0.81 0.47
C LEU A 65 -6.30 0.34 0.04
N SER A 66 -6.28 1.41 0.84
CA SER A 66 -5.23 2.43 0.80
C SER A 66 -4.96 2.94 2.22
N SER A 67 -3.78 2.65 2.75
CA SER A 67 -3.41 2.99 4.12
C SER A 67 -1.96 3.50 4.20
N ALA A 68 -1.70 4.35 5.17
CA ALA A 68 -0.36 4.78 5.55
C ALA A 68 -0.08 4.27 6.96
N SER A 69 1.08 3.65 7.14
CA SER A 69 1.57 3.20 8.43
C SER A 69 2.88 3.91 8.78
N ILE A 70 3.11 4.14 10.07
CA ILE A 70 4.38 4.68 10.62
C ILE A 70 5.41 3.57 10.90
N GLU A 71 5.10 2.33 10.52
CA GLU A 71 5.98 1.16 10.58
C GLU A 71 5.71 0.26 9.36
N ARG A 72 6.72 -0.51 8.94
CA ARG A 72 6.56 -1.52 7.88
C ARG A 72 5.77 -2.72 8.40
N LEU A 73 4.95 -3.32 7.54
CA LEU A 73 4.21 -4.52 7.90
C LEU A 73 5.16 -5.71 8.14
N PRO A 74 4.93 -6.50 9.21
CA PRO A 74 5.55 -7.81 9.34
C PRO A 74 5.12 -8.75 8.21
N GLU A 75 5.99 -9.68 7.79
CA GLU A 75 5.69 -10.67 6.73
C GLU A 75 4.38 -11.44 6.96
N GLU A 76 4.06 -11.79 8.21
CA GLU A 76 2.81 -12.49 8.54
C GLU A 76 1.57 -11.65 8.18
N GLN A 77 1.62 -10.33 8.40
CA GLN A 77 0.53 -9.44 8.03
C GLN A 77 0.45 -9.22 6.53
N ILE A 78 1.59 -9.12 5.85
CA ILE A 78 1.65 -9.06 4.38
C ILE A 78 0.99 -10.32 3.78
N GLN A 79 1.31 -11.50 4.31
CA GLN A 79 0.71 -12.75 3.85
C GLN A 79 -0.81 -12.79 4.09
N LYS A 80 -1.28 -12.24 5.21
CA LYS A 80 -2.73 -12.10 5.47
C LYS A 80 -3.39 -11.20 4.42
N LEU A 81 -2.81 -10.04 4.10
CA LEU A 81 -3.33 -9.15 3.06
C LEU A 81 -3.32 -9.79 1.66
N ILE A 82 -2.27 -10.56 1.34
CA ILE A 82 -2.19 -11.37 0.11
C ILE A 82 -3.36 -12.35 0.03
N ASN A 83 -3.73 -12.96 1.16
CA ASN A 83 -4.83 -13.90 1.27
C ASN A 83 -6.22 -13.25 1.39
N GLY A 84 -6.31 -11.91 1.37
CA GLY A 84 -7.59 -11.18 1.57
C GLY A 84 -8.08 -11.14 3.01
N GLN A 85 -7.18 -11.37 3.98
CA GLN A 85 -7.50 -11.36 5.39
C GLN A 85 -7.08 -10.02 6.02
N ASN A 86 -7.89 -9.50 6.95
CA ASN A 86 -7.62 -8.27 7.71
C ASN A 86 -7.49 -6.98 6.87
N GLU A 87 -8.23 -6.83 5.78
CA GLU A 87 -8.27 -5.56 5.01
C GLU A 87 -9.00 -4.41 5.73
N GLY A 88 -9.46 -4.62 6.97
CA GLY A 88 -10.35 -3.69 7.67
C GLY A 88 -11.78 -3.86 7.16
N GLY A 89 -12.67 -4.39 7.99
CA GLY A 89 -14.08 -4.50 7.65
C GLY A 89 -14.79 -3.15 7.79
N ASP A 90 -15.66 -2.81 6.84
CA ASP A 90 -17.10 -2.81 7.10
C ASP A 90 -17.89 -2.95 5.79
N ARG A 91 -19.12 -3.44 5.93
CA ARG A 91 -20.16 -3.53 4.89
C ARG A 91 -20.85 -2.18 4.70
#